data_AF-A0A2E2MK31-F1
#
_entry.id   AF-A0A2E2MK31-F1
#
_cell.length_a   1.000
_cell.length_b   1.000
_cell.length_c   1.000
_cell.angle_alpha   90.00
_cell.angle_beta   90.00
_cell.angle_gamma   90.00
#
_symmetry.space_group_name_H-M   'P 1'
#
loop_
_entity.id
_entity.type
_entity.pdbx_description
1 polymer ?
#
loop_
_entity_poly.entity_id
_entity_poly.type
_entity_poly.pdbx_seq_one_letter_code
_entity_poly.pdbx_strand_id
1 'polypeptide(L)'
;MARTTGKSGSSENDVSGASTIWGGRFDAGPDAIMEEINASIEFDKRLANEDIAGSTAHVRMLAKQGIVTAADADTIADGLAAVKAEIAAGDFEFKRALEDIHMNVESRLAALIGEPAGRLHTARSRNDQVATDFKLWVRGAIDALDAGVKDLQAALIERAEAEAATVMPGFTHLQGAQPVTLGHYLLAYVEMLGRDRGRLMDARKRLNECPLGVAALAGTSFPIDRHMTAEALGFDRPTANSLDAVSDRDFIIEALGAASICAMHLS
;
A
#
# COMPACT_ATOMS: atom_id res chain seq x y z
N MET A 1 -57.82 -39.57 31.75
CA MET A 1 -57.86 -39.51 30.27
C MET A 1 -57.08 -38.26 29.86
N ALA A 2 -55.78 -38.39 29.56
CA ALA A 2 -55.16 -38.60 28.23
C ALA A 2 -54.63 -37.26 27.65
N ARG A 3 -53.30 -37.06 27.69
CA ARG A 3 -52.30 -37.09 26.56
C ARG A 3 -52.34 -35.84 25.64
N THR A 4 -51.38 -34.90 25.77
CA THR A 4 -50.11 -34.69 25.01
C THR A 4 -50.23 -34.33 23.52
N THR A 5 -49.56 -33.21 23.14
CA THR A 5 -48.67 -32.90 21.98
C THR A 5 -48.81 -31.40 21.67
N GLY A 6 -47.80 -30.52 21.60
CA GLY A 6 -46.43 -30.66 21.10
C GLY A 6 -46.32 -29.94 19.76
N LYS A 7 -45.78 -28.71 19.72
CA LYS A 7 -45.17 -28.12 18.51
C LYS A 7 -44.09 -27.12 18.90
N SER A 8 -42.86 -27.57 18.71
CA SER A 8 -41.62 -26.82 18.67
C SER A 8 -41.60 -25.90 17.44
N GLY A 9 -41.41 -24.60 17.64
CA GLY A 9 -40.95 -23.67 16.63
C GLY A 9 -39.51 -23.31 16.94
N SER A 10 -38.59 -23.79 16.11
CA SER A 10 -37.16 -23.49 16.12
C SER A 10 -36.93 -22.00 15.93
N SER A 11 -36.23 -21.37 16.87
CA SER A 11 -35.63 -20.05 16.69
C SER A 11 -34.51 -20.16 15.65
N GLU A 12 -34.77 -19.69 14.44
CA GLU A 12 -33.71 -19.39 13.47
C GLU A 12 -32.84 -18.30 14.08
N ASN A 13 -31.59 -18.65 14.41
CA ASN A 13 -30.55 -17.69 14.72
C ASN A 13 -30.24 -16.92 13.44
N ASP A 14 -30.86 -15.76 13.30
CA ASP A 14 -30.47 -14.72 12.36
C ASP A 14 -29.14 -14.16 12.86
N VAL A 15 -28.03 -14.73 12.37
CA VAL A 15 -26.68 -14.25 12.69
C VAL A 15 -26.52 -12.93 11.96
N SER A 16 -26.74 -11.87 12.73
CA SER A 16 -26.59 -10.48 12.37
C SER A 16 -25.27 -10.22 11.65
N GLY A 17 -25.38 -9.40 10.58
CA GLY A 17 -24.27 -8.84 9.82
C GLY A 17 -23.46 -7.82 10.63
N ALA A 18 -22.94 -8.23 11.78
CA ALA A 18 -21.93 -7.45 12.48
C ALA A 18 -20.59 -7.64 11.78
N SER A 19 -19.99 -6.55 11.31
CA SER A 19 -18.55 -6.51 11.02
C SER A 19 -17.78 -7.08 12.21
N THR A 20 -16.98 -8.10 11.95
CA THR A 20 -16.17 -8.83 12.95
C THR A 20 -15.16 -7.94 13.68
N ILE A 21 -14.89 -6.73 13.18
CA ILE A 21 -13.99 -5.75 13.81
C ILE A 21 -14.61 -5.12 15.07
N TRP A 22 -15.94 -4.96 15.08
CA TRP A 22 -16.68 -4.30 16.18
C TRP A 22 -17.56 -5.27 16.98
N GLY A 23 -17.87 -6.44 16.43
CA GLY A 23 -18.89 -7.37 16.94
C GLY A 23 -18.67 -7.92 18.36
N GLY A 24 -17.50 -7.74 18.97
CA GLY A 24 -17.28 -8.13 20.37
C GLY A 24 -17.72 -7.10 21.41
N ARG A 25 -17.98 -5.85 21.02
CA ARG A 25 -18.19 -4.71 21.95
C ARG A 25 -19.51 -3.97 21.76
N PHE A 26 -20.26 -4.27 20.69
CA PHE A 26 -21.53 -3.62 20.36
C PHE A 26 -22.64 -4.66 20.27
N ASP A 27 -23.81 -4.33 20.82
CA ASP A 27 -24.99 -5.21 20.83
C ASP A 27 -25.70 -5.29 19.47
N ALA A 28 -25.40 -4.35 18.56
CA ALA A 28 -25.95 -4.28 17.21
C ALA A 28 -24.86 -3.99 16.17
N GLY A 29 -25.13 -4.33 14.91
CA GLY A 29 -24.27 -3.97 13.79
C GLY A 29 -24.18 -2.45 13.58
N PRO A 30 -23.15 -1.97 12.85
CA PRO A 30 -23.04 -0.56 12.49
C PRO A 30 -24.27 -0.09 11.68
N ASP A 31 -24.61 1.20 11.81
CA ASP A 31 -25.62 1.83 10.96
C ASP A 31 -25.15 1.78 9.49
N ALA A 32 -26.08 1.68 8.54
CA ALA A 32 -25.77 1.64 7.10
C ALA A 32 -24.91 2.83 6.65
N ILE A 33 -25.10 4.03 7.25
CA ILE A 33 -24.27 5.20 6.96
C ILE A 33 -22.83 4.99 7.45
N MET A 34 -22.64 4.33 8.60
CA MET A 34 -21.32 4.04 9.14
C MET A 34 -20.58 3.00 8.28
N GLU A 35 -21.28 1.98 7.77
CA GLU A 35 -20.72 1.04 6.80
C GLU A 35 -20.31 1.77 5.50
N GLU A 36 -21.12 2.72 5.05
CA GLU A 36 -20.86 3.45 3.81
C GLU A 36 -19.58 4.28 3.88
N ILE A 37 -19.36 5.01 4.98
CA ILE A 37 -18.20 5.90 5.16
C ILE A 37 -16.93 5.21 5.63
N ASN A 38 -17.04 4.02 6.22
CA ASN A 38 -15.90 3.29 6.79
C ASN A 38 -15.21 2.38 5.76
N ALA A 39 -15.93 1.89 4.75
CA ALA A 39 -15.36 1.01 3.74
C ALA A 39 -14.35 1.73 2.85
N SER A 40 -13.12 1.21 2.79
CA SER A 40 -12.01 1.73 1.96
C SER A 40 -11.76 0.93 0.68
N ILE A 41 -12.42 -0.23 0.51
CA ILE A 41 -12.15 -1.17 -0.59
C ILE A 41 -12.20 -0.57 -1.99
N GLU A 42 -13.03 0.45 -2.20
CA GLU A 42 -13.20 1.07 -3.51
C GLU A 42 -11.90 1.70 -4.03
N PHE A 43 -11.04 2.14 -3.13
CA PHE A 43 -9.75 2.75 -3.46
C PHE A 43 -8.54 1.96 -2.96
N ASP A 44 -8.60 1.32 -1.79
CA ASP A 44 -7.45 0.62 -1.20
C ASP A 44 -7.15 -0.73 -1.87
N LYS A 45 -8.07 -1.27 -2.71
CA LYS A 45 -7.80 -2.44 -3.56
C LYS A 45 -6.54 -2.30 -4.42
N ARG A 46 -6.07 -1.06 -4.63
CA ARG A 46 -4.80 -0.75 -5.30
C ARG A 46 -3.58 -1.27 -4.54
N LEU A 47 -3.70 -1.53 -3.23
CA LEU A 47 -2.65 -2.04 -2.35
C LEU A 47 -2.60 -3.58 -2.31
N ALA A 48 -3.41 -4.28 -3.12
CA ALA A 48 -3.50 -5.75 -3.08
C ALA A 48 -2.14 -6.46 -3.27
N ASN A 49 -1.29 -5.92 -4.15
CA ASN A 49 0.02 -6.51 -4.41
C ASN A 49 0.95 -6.33 -3.21
N GLU A 50 0.89 -5.18 -2.57
CA GLU A 50 1.67 -4.81 -1.39
C GLU A 50 1.22 -5.62 -0.17
N ASP A 51 -0.08 -5.71 0.09
CA ASP A 51 -0.67 -6.50 1.19
C ASP A 51 -0.27 -7.98 1.09
N ILE A 52 -0.34 -8.56 -0.11
CA ILE A 52 0.05 -9.96 -0.34
C ILE A 52 1.55 -10.15 -0.16
N ALA A 53 2.38 -9.21 -0.65
CA ALA A 53 3.82 -9.28 -0.46
C ALA A 53 4.21 -9.16 1.03
N GLY A 54 3.62 -8.20 1.74
CA GLY A 54 3.79 -8.00 3.18
C GLY A 54 3.35 -9.21 3.98
N SER A 55 2.20 -9.79 3.66
CA SER A 55 1.67 -11.01 4.28
C SER A 55 2.55 -12.23 4.03
N THR A 56 3.10 -12.37 2.82
CA THR A 56 4.03 -13.45 2.48
C THR A 56 5.34 -13.30 3.27
N ALA A 57 5.92 -12.10 3.32
CA ALA A 57 7.13 -11.86 4.11
C ALA A 57 6.91 -12.13 5.61
N HIS A 58 5.75 -11.71 6.13
CA HIS A 58 5.37 -11.90 7.53
C HIS A 58 5.27 -13.38 7.90
N VAL A 59 4.51 -14.19 7.14
CA VAL A 59 4.32 -15.60 7.50
C VAL A 59 5.62 -16.41 7.40
N ARG A 60 6.48 -16.06 6.43
CA ARG A 60 7.81 -16.67 6.29
C ARG A 60 8.69 -16.36 7.51
N MET A 61 8.62 -15.14 8.04
CA MET A 61 9.29 -14.77 9.28
C MET A 61 8.70 -15.51 10.49
N LEU A 62 7.38 -15.60 10.61
CA LEU A 62 6.75 -16.35 11.71
C LEU A 62 7.21 -17.81 11.75
N ALA A 63 7.33 -18.47 10.60
CA ALA A 63 7.83 -19.84 10.53
C ALA A 63 9.32 -19.93 10.91
N LYS A 64 10.14 -18.96 10.47
CA LYS A 64 11.56 -18.91 10.82
C LYS A 64 11.78 -18.77 12.33
N GLN A 65 10.90 -18.03 13.01
CA GLN A 65 10.91 -17.85 14.47
C GLN A 65 10.18 -18.99 15.23
N GLY A 66 9.65 -19.99 14.52
CA GLY A 66 8.92 -21.11 15.12
C GLY A 66 7.58 -20.72 15.75
N ILE A 67 7.03 -19.55 15.40
CA ILE A 67 5.73 -19.06 15.88
C ILE A 67 4.58 -19.80 15.18
N VAL A 68 4.78 -20.14 13.90
CA VAL A 68 3.88 -21.02 13.12
C VAL A 68 4.69 -22.18 12.56
N THR A 69 4.03 -23.27 12.19
CA THR A 69 4.72 -24.41 11.57
C THR A 69 5.17 -24.06 10.15
N ALA A 70 6.24 -24.71 9.67
CA ALA A 70 6.68 -24.54 8.28
C ALA A 70 5.57 -24.95 7.28
N ALA A 71 4.84 -26.03 7.58
CA ALA A 71 3.73 -26.50 6.76
C ALA A 71 2.58 -25.48 6.69
N ASP A 72 2.22 -24.83 7.81
CA ASP A 72 1.23 -23.75 7.81
C ASP A 72 1.70 -22.56 6.99
N ALA A 73 2.97 -22.16 7.14
CA ALA A 73 3.50 -21.03 6.39
C ALA A 73 3.60 -21.28 4.88
N ASP A 74 3.95 -22.50 4.46
CA ASP A 74 3.90 -22.91 3.06
C ASP A 74 2.46 -22.85 2.52
N THR A 75 1.51 -23.41 3.27
CA THR A 75 0.08 -23.40 2.91
C THR A 75 -0.45 -21.97 2.78
N ILE A 76 -0.10 -21.08 3.71
CA ILE A 76 -0.50 -19.67 3.67
C ILE A 76 0.15 -18.95 2.47
N ALA A 77 1.44 -19.15 2.23
CA ALA A 77 2.14 -18.48 1.13
C ALA A 77 1.59 -18.93 -0.23
N ASP A 78 1.30 -20.22 -0.41
CA ASP A 78 0.71 -20.75 -1.64
C ASP A 78 -0.72 -20.24 -1.82
N GLY A 79 -1.51 -20.17 -0.74
CA GLY A 79 -2.83 -19.56 -0.76
C GLY A 79 -2.79 -18.08 -1.16
N LEU A 80 -1.86 -17.31 -0.61
CA LEU A 80 -1.65 -15.89 -0.96
C LEU A 80 -1.23 -15.73 -2.44
N ALA A 81 -0.40 -16.64 -2.96
CA ALA A 81 -0.04 -16.66 -4.37
C ALA A 81 -1.25 -16.94 -5.29
N ALA A 82 -2.15 -17.84 -4.87
CA ALA A 82 -3.40 -18.09 -5.59
C ALA A 82 -4.33 -16.87 -5.57
N VAL A 83 -4.49 -16.21 -4.41
CA VAL A 83 -5.26 -14.94 -4.31
C VAL A 83 -4.69 -13.89 -5.25
N LYS A 84 -3.37 -13.73 -5.28
CA LYS A 84 -2.70 -12.79 -6.18
C LYS A 84 -3.00 -13.08 -7.65
N ALA A 85 -2.98 -14.36 -8.04
CA ALA A 85 -3.29 -14.78 -9.39
C ALA A 85 -4.74 -14.47 -9.78
N GLU A 86 -5.70 -14.70 -8.88
CA GLU A 86 -7.12 -14.35 -9.10
C GLU A 86 -7.31 -12.84 -9.30
N ILE A 87 -6.64 -12.02 -8.48
CA ILE A 87 -6.69 -10.55 -8.61
C ILE A 87 -6.09 -10.12 -9.96
N ALA A 88 -4.94 -10.67 -10.34
CA ALA A 88 -4.29 -10.35 -11.61
C ALA A 88 -5.10 -10.80 -12.84
N ALA A 89 -5.84 -11.90 -12.73
CA ALA A 89 -6.74 -12.38 -13.79
C ALA A 89 -8.05 -11.57 -13.89
N GLY A 90 -8.40 -10.78 -12.87
CA GLY A 90 -9.68 -10.09 -12.78
C GLY A 90 -10.84 -10.99 -12.28
N ASP A 91 -10.52 -12.20 -11.80
CA ASP A 91 -11.48 -13.18 -11.30
C ASP A 91 -11.82 -12.98 -9.81
N PHE A 92 -11.07 -12.12 -9.12
CA PHE A 92 -11.30 -11.80 -7.72
C PHE A 92 -12.46 -10.81 -7.54
N GLU A 93 -13.52 -11.25 -6.87
CA GLU A 93 -14.65 -10.39 -6.50
C GLU A 93 -14.38 -9.66 -5.19
N PHE A 94 -14.08 -8.36 -5.27
CA PHE A 94 -13.96 -7.49 -4.10
C PHE A 94 -15.33 -7.25 -3.46
N LYS A 95 -15.44 -7.52 -2.16
CA LYS A 95 -16.67 -7.36 -1.38
C LYS A 95 -16.56 -6.14 -0.50
N ARG A 96 -17.49 -5.20 -0.69
CA ARG A 96 -17.63 -4.01 0.17
C ARG A 96 -17.95 -4.36 1.63
N ALA A 97 -18.69 -5.44 1.85
CA ALA A 97 -18.99 -5.95 3.19
C ALA A 97 -17.74 -6.39 3.98
N LEU A 98 -16.60 -6.56 3.32
CA LEU A 98 -15.32 -6.85 3.97
C LEU A 98 -14.52 -5.57 4.29
N GLU A 99 -15.09 -4.37 4.09
CA GLU A 99 -14.54 -3.05 4.42
C GLU A 99 -13.28 -2.65 3.63
N ASP A 100 -12.19 -3.41 3.71
CA ASP A 100 -10.86 -3.06 3.22
C ASP A 100 -10.20 -4.19 2.40
N ILE A 101 -9.09 -3.88 1.72
CA ILE A 101 -8.34 -4.85 0.92
C ILE A 101 -7.83 -6.05 1.75
N HIS A 102 -7.36 -5.79 2.95
CA HIS A 102 -6.72 -6.79 3.78
C HIS A 102 -7.72 -7.86 4.24
N MET A 103 -8.95 -7.46 4.61
CA MET A 103 -10.06 -8.34 4.94
C MET A 103 -10.54 -9.12 3.72
N ASN A 104 -10.54 -8.51 2.54
CA ASN A 104 -10.82 -9.21 1.28
C ASN A 104 -9.80 -10.33 1.05
N VAL A 105 -8.50 -10.04 1.19
CA VAL A 105 -7.42 -11.02 1.04
C VAL A 105 -7.49 -12.10 2.13
N GLU A 106 -7.63 -11.73 3.40
CA GLU A 106 -7.71 -12.66 4.54
C GLU A 106 -8.93 -13.58 4.44
N SER A 107 -10.10 -13.05 4.04
CA SER A 107 -11.32 -13.84 3.84
C SER A 107 -11.17 -14.81 2.67
N ARG A 108 -10.61 -14.36 1.54
CA ARG A 108 -10.37 -15.26 0.41
C ARG A 108 -9.35 -16.33 0.74
N LEU A 109 -8.27 -15.97 1.44
CA LEU A 109 -7.25 -16.91 1.91
C LEU A 109 -7.88 -17.99 2.79
N ALA A 110 -8.70 -17.60 3.78
CA ALA A 110 -9.40 -18.54 4.65
C ALA A 110 -10.34 -19.48 3.88
N ALA A 111 -11.04 -18.98 2.85
CA ALA A 111 -11.87 -19.81 1.99
C ALA A 111 -11.06 -20.83 1.17
N LEU A 112 -9.81 -20.53 0.83
CA LEU A 112 -8.93 -21.40 0.05
C LEU A 112 -8.25 -22.48 0.91
N ILE A 113 -7.75 -22.11 2.09
CA ILE A 113 -6.85 -22.98 2.88
C ILE A 113 -7.43 -23.41 4.23
N GLY A 114 -8.53 -22.81 4.67
CA GLY A 114 -9.15 -23.12 5.96
C GLY A 114 -8.38 -22.60 7.16
N GLU A 115 -8.29 -23.43 8.20
CA GLU A 115 -7.80 -23.06 9.54
C GLU A 115 -6.40 -22.41 9.59
N PRO A 116 -5.40 -22.81 8.78
CA PRO A 116 -4.10 -22.15 8.74
C PRO A 116 -4.16 -20.65 8.49
N ALA A 117 -5.15 -20.14 7.73
CA ALA A 117 -5.26 -18.71 7.44
C ALA A 117 -5.33 -17.83 8.70
N GLY A 118 -5.96 -18.33 9.77
CA GLY A 118 -6.08 -17.59 11.04
C GLY A 118 -4.73 -17.32 11.72
N ARG A 119 -3.68 -18.08 11.38
CA ARG A 119 -2.34 -17.91 11.95
C ARG A 119 -1.61 -16.71 11.36
N LEU A 120 -1.97 -16.25 10.15
CA LEU A 120 -1.29 -15.16 9.44
C LEU A 120 -1.28 -13.85 10.24
N HIS A 121 -2.35 -13.54 10.97
CA HIS A 121 -2.45 -12.28 11.71
C HIS A 121 -1.69 -12.30 13.06
N THR A 122 -1.07 -13.42 13.44
CA THR A 122 -0.28 -13.52 14.67
C THR A 122 0.86 -12.50 14.66
N ALA A 123 1.04 -11.79 15.79
CA ALA A 123 2.07 -10.76 15.97
C ALA A 123 1.98 -9.56 15.01
N ARG A 124 0.81 -9.31 14.41
CA ARG A 124 0.55 -8.22 13.47
C ARG A 124 -0.69 -7.43 13.88
N SER A 125 -0.83 -6.22 13.36
CA SER A 125 -2.05 -5.41 13.45
C SER A 125 -2.40 -4.85 12.07
N ARG A 126 -3.63 -4.38 11.90
CA ARG A 126 -3.95 -3.61 10.70
C ARG A 126 -3.13 -2.32 10.60
N ASN A 127 -2.73 -1.73 11.73
CA ASN A 127 -1.98 -0.47 11.78
C ASN A 127 -0.59 -0.55 11.13
N ASP A 128 0.20 -1.57 11.48
CA ASP A 128 1.53 -1.74 10.90
C ASP A 128 1.48 -2.38 9.51
N GLN A 129 0.45 -3.18 9.23
CA GLN A 129 0.18 -3.72 7.90
C GLN A 129 -0.12 -2.60 6.89
N VAL A 130 -1.12 -1.75 7.13
CA VAL A 130 -1.47 -0.67 6.21
C VAL A 130 -0.32 0.35 6.05
N ALA A 131 0.44 0.61 7.12
CA ALA A 131 1.62 1.47 7.04
C ALA A 131 2.71 0.86 6.13
N THR A 132 2.88 -0.46 6.19
CA THR A 132 3.82 -1.19 5.32
C THR A 132 3.36 -1.13 3.87
N ASP A 133 2.09 -1.47 3.63
CA ASP A 133 1.52 -1.54 2.28
C ASP A 133 1.57 -0.18 1.59
N PHE A 134 1.25 0.89 2.34
CA PHE A 134 1.26 2.23 1.79
C PHE A 134 2.69 2.73 1.51
N LYS A 135 3.67 2.43 2.37
CA LYS A 135 5.09 2.75 2.06
C LYS A 135 5.58 2.01 0.83
N LEU A 136 5.25 0.71 0.68
CA LEU A 136 5.58 -0.07 -0.51
C LEU A 136 4.98 0.56 -1.78
N TRP A 137 3.69 0.91 -1.72
CA TRP A 137 2.98 1.50 -2.84
C TRP A 137 3.53 2.88 -3.21
N VAL A 138 3.76 3.77 -2.23
CA VAL A 138 4.31 5.12 -2.48
C VAL A 138 5.71 5.03 -3.06
N ARG A 139 6.56 4.10 -2.62
CA ARG A 139 7.88 3.96 -3.24
C ARG A 139 7.78 3.48 -4.69
N GLY A 140 6.84 2.58 -5.01
CA GLY A 140 6.57 2.18 -6.39
C GLY A 140 6.05 3.36 -7.23
N ALA A 141 5.18 4.19 -6.67
CA ALA A 141 4.69 5.40 -7.33
C ALA A 141 5.82 6.41 -7.59
N ILE A 142 6.74 6.60 -6.64
CA ILE A 142 7.93 7.43 -6.83
C ILE A 142 8.82 6.87 -7.94
N ASP A 143 9.04 5.56 -7.99
CA ASP A 143 9.86 4.93 -9.05
C ASP A 143 9.24 5.14 -10.44
N ALA A 144 7.92 5.00 -10.55
CA ALA A 144 7.20 5.24 -11.80
C ALA A 144 7.25 6.72 -12.22
N LEU A 145 7.09 7.65 -11.27
CA LEU A 145 7.20 9.09 -11.52
C LEU A 145 8.62 9.47 -11.96
N ASP A 146 9.66 8.99 -11.27
CA ASP A 146 11.05 9.25 -11.63
C ASP A 146 11.38 8.74 -13.05
N ALA A 147 10.90 7.55 -13.40
CA ALA A 147 11.05 7.00 -14.75
C ALA A 147 10.37 7.88 -15.80
N GLY A 148 9.13 8.32 -15.57
CA GLY A 148 8.43 9.21 -16.49
C GLY A 148 9.13 10.56 -16.67
N VAL A 149 9.64 11.15 -15.57
CA VAL A 149 10.40 12.41 -15.62
C VAL A 149 11.73 12.21 -16.36
N LYS A 150 12.41 11.09 -16.15
CA LYS A 150 13.63 10.73 -16.89
C LYS A 150 13.38 10.66 -18.39
N ASP A 151 12.30 10.01 -18.82
CA ASP A 151 11.97 9.86 -20.23
C ASP A 151 11.64 11.23 -20.86
N LEU A 152 10.94 12.10 -20.13
CA LEU A 152 10.69 13.48 -20.55
C LEU A 152 12.00 14.28 -20.68
N GLN A 153 12.93 14.16 -19.72
CA GLN A 153 14.25 14.79 -19.82
C GLN A 153 14.99 14.31 -21.08
N ALA A 154 14.98 13.01 -21.36
CA ALA A 154 15.64 12.46 -22.55
C ALA A 154 15.04 13.04 -23.85
N ALA A 155 13.72 13.11 -23.95
CA ALA A 155 13.03 13.69 -25.12
C ALA A 155 13.34 15.19 -25.29
N LEU A 156 13.40 15.94 -24.20
CA LEU A 156 13.78 17.36 -24.23
C LEU A 156 15.24 17.55 -24.65
N ILE A 157 16.16 16.70 -24.18
CA ILE A 157 17.57 16.72 -24.57
C ILE A 157 17.73 16.41 -26.06
N GLU A 158 17.07 15.36 -26.56
CA GLU A 158 17.11 15.00 -27.98
C GLU A 158 16.61 16.16 -28.86
N ARG A 159 15.48 16.77 -28.48
CA ARG A 159 14.97 17.94 -29.20
C ARG A 159 15.92 19.14 -29.07
N ALA A 160 16.51 19.36 -27.90
CA ALA A 160 17.41 20.47 -27.69
C ALA A 160 18.68 20.36 -28.54
N GLU A 161 19.20 19.15 -28.73
CA GLU A 161 20.34 18.89 -29.61
C GLU A 161 20.00 19.18 -31.07
N ALA A 162 18.85 18.70 -31.56
CA ALA A 162 18.39 18.97 -32.92
C ALA A 162 18.16 20.47 -33.20
N GLU A 163 17.76 21.22 -32.17
CA GLU A 163 17.41 22.65 -32.25
C GLU A 163 18.50 23.56 -31.65
N ALA A 164 19.73 23.06 -31.49
CA ALA A 164 20.80 23.76 -30.81
C ALA A 164 21.17 25.11 -31.46
N ALA A 165 21.02 25.22 -32.78
CA ALA A 165 21.31 26.43 -33.56
C ALA A 165 20.05 27.24 -33.94
N THR A 166 18.85 26.77 -33.59
CA THR A 166 17.59 27.43 -33.96
C THR A 166 17.38 28.65 -33.09
N VAL A 167 17.55 29.85 -33.65
CA VAL A 167 17.41 31.12 -32.94
C VAL A 167 15.94 31.45 -32.69
N MET A 168 15.61 31.90 -31.48
CA MET A 168 14.30 32.42 -31.09
C MET A 168 14.46 33.66 -30.18
N PRO A 169 13.44 34.52 -30.05
CA PRO A 169 13.46 35.58 -29.06
C PRO A 169 13.39 34.98 -27.65
N GLY A 170 14.29 35.39 -26.75
CA GLY A 170 14.14 35.19 -25.32
C GLY A 170 13.21 36.24 -24.72
N PHE A 171 12.45 35.89 -23.69
CA PHE A 171 11.44 36.76 -23.09
C PHE A 171 11.71 37.04 -21.62
N THR A 172 11.50 38.29 -21.21
CA THR A 172 11.30 38.68 -19.81
C THR A 172 10.05 39.55 -19.75
N HIS A 173 9.19 39.36 -18.76
CA HIS A 173 7.85 40.00 -18.72
C HIS A 173 7.03 39.83 -20.01
N LEU A 174 7.22 38.70 -20.72
CA LEU A 174 6.66 38.44 -22.06
C LEU A 174 7.03 39.47 -23.13
N GLN A 175 8.11 40.25 -22.91
CA GLN A 175 8.69 41.16 -23.89
C GLN A 175 9.99 40.57 -24.44
N GLY A 176 10.24 40.77 -25.74
CA GLY A 176 11.47 40.32 -26.38
C GLY A 176 12.68 40.99 -25.74
N ALA A 177 13.61 40.19 -25.22
CA ALA A 177 14.81 40.64 -24.53
C ALA A 177 16.05 40.43 -25.41
N GLN A 178 16.65 39.24 -25.33
CA GLN A 178 17.83 38.87 -26.12
C GLN A 178 17.53 37.62 -26.96
N PRO A 179 18.15 37.46 -28.14
CA PRO A 179 18.09 36.20 -28.86
C PRO A 179 18.67 35.05 -28.02
N VAL A 180 17.97 33.92 -28.01
CA VAL A 180 18.42 32.64 -27.45
C VAL A 180 18.26 31.55 -28.52
N THR A 181 18.65 30.31 -28.22
CA THR A 181 18.31 29.16 -29.07
C THR A 181 17.18 28.35 -28.45
N LEU A 182 16.37 27.70 -29.29
CA LEU A 182 15.33 26.79 -28.83
C LEU A 182 15.95 25.64 -28.01
N GLY A 183 17.12 25.14 -28.39
CA GLY A 183 17.86 24.17 -27.59
C GLY A 183 18.17 24.69 -26.16
N HIS A 184 18.64 25.93 -26.02
CA HIS A 184 18.91 26.52 -24.70
C HIS A 184 17.64 26.65 -23.86
N TYR A 185 16.52 27.04 -24.48
CA TYR A 185 15.23 27.14 -23.81
C TYR A 185 14.73 25.76 -23.30
N LEU A 186 14.83 24.72 -24.12
CA LEU A 186 14.42 23.36 -23.73
C LEU A 186 15.28 22.79 -22.59
N LEU A 187 16.60 23.05 -22.62
CA LEU A 187 17.49 22.63 -21.53
C LEU A 187 17.16 23.30 -20.19
N ALA A 188 16.51 24.47 -20.18
CA ALA A 188 16.03 25.07 -18.93
C ALA A 188 15.02 24.16 -18.21
N TYR A 189 14.13 23.48 -18.95
CA TYR A 189 13.19 22.50 -18.38
C TYR A 189 13.90 21.22 -17.96
N VAL A 190 14.92 20.77 -18.69
CA VAL A 190 15.75 19.62 -18.28
C VAL A 190 16.35 19.83 -16.89
N GLU A 191 16.84 21.03 -16.60
CA GLU A 191 17.38 21.40 -15.29
C GLU A 191 16.30 21.46 -14.19
N MET A 192 15.09 21.95 -14.51
CA MET A 192 13.95 21.93 -13.58
C MET A 192 13.58 20.50 -13.19
N LEU A 193 13.38 19.65 -14.18
CA LEU A 193 13.03 18.24 -14.02
C LEU A 193 14.16 17.45 -13.31
N GLY A 194 15.42 17.82 -13.54
CA GLY A 194 16.56 17.20 -12.86
C GLY A 194 16.51 17.41 -11.34
N ARG A 195 16.12 18.60 -10.90
CA ARG A 195 15.88 18.87 -9.47
C ARG A 195 14.68 18.10 -8.94
N ASP A 196 13.63 17.91 -9.74
CA ASP A 196 12.45 17.16 -9.32
C ASP A 196 12.77 15.68 -9.09
N ARG A 197 13.55 15.07 -9.98
CA ARG A 197 14.07 13.71 -9.79
C ARG A 197 14.93 13.60 -8.53
N GLY A 198 15.79 14.59 -8.26
CA GLY A 198 16.55 14.65 -7.02
C GLY A 198 15.65 14.60 -5.78
N ARG A 199 14.58 15.40 -5.75
CA ARG A 199 13.60 15.39 -4.65
C ARG A 199 12.87 14.06 -4.51
N LEU A 200 12.45 13.47 -5.63
CA LEU A 200 11.81 12.14 -5.63
C LEU A 200 12.73 11.08 -5.04
N MET A 201 14.02 11.06 -5.41
CA MET A 201 14.99 10.09 -4.89
C MET A 201 15.31 10.30 -3.41
N ASP A 202 15.38 11.54 -2.95
CA ASP A 202 15.58 11.84 -1.54
C ASP A 202 14.38 11.40 -0.68
N ALA A 203 13.15 11.64 -1.16
CA ALA A 203 11.91 11.17 -0.52
C ALA A 203 11.85 9.64 -0.48
N ARG A 204 12.18 9.00 -1.61
CA ARG A 204 12.33 7.54 -1.70
C ARG A 204 13.28 6.98 -0.65
N LYS A 205 14.42 7.64 -0.43
CA LYS A 205 15.41 7.18 0.55
C LYS A 205 14.86 7.25 1.97
N ARG A 206 14.19 8.35 2.34
CA ARG A 206 13.63 8.54 3.69
C ARG A 206 12.46 7.62 4.00
N LEU A 207 11.60 7.34 3.01
CA LEU A 207 10.45 6.46 3.25
C LEU A 207 10.85 4.99 3.49
N ASN A 208 12.06 4.58 3.07
CA ASN A 208 12.47 3.18 2.92
C ASN A 208 12.82 2.46 4.25
N GLU A 209 12.04 2.71 5.30
CA GLU A 209 12.11 2.02 6.59
C GLU A 209 10.83 1.22 6.84
N CYS A 210 11.00 -0.05 7.22
CA CYS A 210 9.91 -1.02 7.35
C CYS A 210 9.16 -0.87 8.69
N PRO A 211 7.84 -0.55 8.69
CA PRO A 211 7.06 -0.47 9.90
C PRO A 211 6.54 -1.84 10.36
N LEU A 212 6.54 -2.87 9.50
CA LEU A 212 6.01 -4.19 9.82
C LEU A 212 6.64 -4.80 11.10
N GLY A 213 5.79 -5.35 11.97
CA GLY A 213 6.18 -5.97 13.22
C GLY A 213 6.09 -5.04 14.44
N VAL A 214 5.60 -3.80 14.28
CA VAL A 214 5.29 -2.92 15.42
C VAL A 214 3.87 -3.15 15.98
N ALA A 215 3.10 -4.04 15.35
CA ALA A 215 1.72 -4.36 15.68
C ALA A 215 0.87 -3.09 15.83
N ALA A 216 0.00 -3.02 16.84
CA ALA A 216 -0.97 -1.93 16.92
C ALA A 216 -0.33 -0.56 17.21
N LEU A 217 0.68 -0.52 18.10
CA LEU A 217 1.37 0.72 18.51
C LEU A 217 2.59 0.49 19.42
N ALA A 218 2.69 -0.65 20.10
CA ALA A 218 3.66 -0.89 21.18
C ALA A 218 4.66 -2.03 20.88
N GLY A 219 4.71 -2.50 19.64
CA GLY A 219 5.40 -3.74 19.30
C GLY A 219 4.56 -4.98 19.65
N THR A 220 5.22 -6.13 19.57
CA THR A 220 4.63 -7.44 19.86
C THR A 220 5.43 -8.16 20.94
N SER A 221 4.77 -9.01 21.72
CA SER A 221 5.43 -9.89 22.71
C SER A 221 6.03 -11.15 22.08
N PHE A 222 5.74 -11.42 20.81
CA PHE A 222 6.35 -12.52 20.07
C PHE A 222 7.79 -12.18 19.69
N PRO A 223 8.71 -13.16 19.69
CA PRO A 223 10.11 -12.95 19.31
C PRO A 223 10.25 -12.88 17.78
N ILE A 224 9.66 -11.85 17.15
CA ILE A 224 9.72 -11.66 15.70
C ILE A 224 11.09 -11.12 15.25
N ASP A 225 11.41 -11.33 13.97
CA ASP A 225 12.58 -10.72 13.31
C ASP A 225 12.14 -9.66 12.30
N ARG A 226 12.22 -8.39 12.72
CA ARG A 226 11.87 -7.26 11.85
C ARG A 226 12.89 -7.00 10.75
N HIS A 227 14.15 -7.42 10.93
CA HIS A 227 15.16 -7.27 9.89
C HIS A 227 14.88 -8.23 8.74
N MET A 228 14.47 -9.47 9.04
CA MET A 228 14.08 -10.44 8.03
C MET A 228 12.92 -9.94 7.15
N THR A 229 11.87 -9.35 7.73
CA THR A 229 10.76 -8.81 6.94
C THR A 229 11.17 -7.56 6.17
N ALA A 230 11.96 -6.67 6.76
CA ALA A 230 12.50 -5.49 6.07
C ALA A 230 13.31 -5.89 4.82
N GLU A 231 14.25 -6.83 4.96
CA GLU A 231 15.07 -7.34 3.87
C GLU A 231 14.22 -8.01 2.78
N ALA A 232 13.29 -8.90 3.16
CA ALA A 232 12.42 -9.60 2.21
C ALA A 232 11.55 -8.64 1.38
N LEU A 233 11.17 -7.50 1.97
CA LEU A 233 10.40 -6.46 1.33
C LEU A 233 11.29 -5.36 0.70
N GLY A 234 12.61 -5.48 0.74
CA GLY A 234 13.55 -4.52 0.15
C GLY A 234 13.60 -3.16 0.84
N PHE A 235 13.20 -3.06 2.10
CA PHE A 235 13.46 -1.88 2.93
C PHE A 235 14.91 -1.88 3.42
N ASP A 236 15.44 -0.70 3.75
CA ASP A 236 16.84 -0.57 4.19
C ASP A 236 17.02 -1.08 5.63
N ARG A 237 16.00 -0.89 6.48
CA ARG A 237 15.98 -1.30 7.88
C ARG A 237 14.57 -1.22 8.49
N PRO A 238 14.35 -1.80 9.67
CA PRO A 238 13.15 -1.52 10.46
C PRO A 238 13.10 -0.07 10.95
N THR A 239 11.88 0.46 11.13
CA THR A 239 11.67 1.73 11.86
C THR A 239 12.11 1.60 13.32
N ALA A 240 12.56 2.71 13.93
CA ALA A 240 13.17 2.69 15.27
C ALA A 240 12.16 2.82 16.42
N ASN A 241 10.92 3.24 16.17
CA ASN A 241 9.90 3.47 17.20
C ASN A 241 8.51 3.02 16.71
N SER A 242 7.76 2.31 17.55
CA SER A 242 6.48 1.72 17.18
C SER A 242 5.32 2.72 17.10
N LEU A 243 5.30 3.73 17.99
CA LEU A 243 4.28 4.78 17.99
C LEU A 243 4.41 5.67 16.75
N ASP A 244 5.65 6.04 16.45
CA ASP A 244 6.01 6.74 15.22
C ASP A 244 5.59 5.92 13.99
N ALA A 245 6.04 4.66 13.88
CA ALA A 245 5.81 3.83 12.70
C ALA A 245 4.34 3.66 12.28
N VAL A 246 3.39 3.60 13.22
CA VAL A 246 1.96 3.47 12.90
C VAL A 246 1.29 4.81 12.62
N SER A 247 1.86 5.91 13.10
CA SER A 247 1.32 7.27 12.94
C SER A 247 1.98 8.09 11.84
N ASP A 248 3.19 7.72 11.40
CA ASP A 248 3.99 8.39 10.37
C ASP A 248 3.24 8.45 9.03
N ARG A 249 3.11 9.66 8.50
CA ARG A 249 2.61 9.94 7.14
C ARG A 249 3.50 10.95 6.41
N ASP A 250 4.71 11.21 6.90
CA ASP A 250 5.64 12.18 6.32
C ASP A 250 6.01 11.79 4.90
N PHE A 251 6.20 10.48 4.65
CA PHE A 251 6.52 9.96 3.31
C PHE A 251 5.46 10.31 2.24
N ILE A 252 4.20 10.44 2.63
CA ILE A 252 3.11 10.83 1.72
C ILE A 252 3.19 12.31 1.43
N ILE A 253 3.34 13.13 2.48
CA ILE A 253 3.43 14.58 2.37
C ILE A 253 4.64 14.97 1.52
N GLU A 254 5.77 14.29 1.72
CA GLU A 254 6.99 14.54 0.98
C GLU A 254 6.87 14.15 -0.49
N ALA A 255 6.29 12.98 -0.78
CA ALA A 255 6.03 12.54 -2.16
C ALA A 255 5.07 13.49 -2.89
N LEU A 256 3.99 13.93 -2.23
CA LEU A 256 3.04 14.91 -2.77
C LEU A 256 3.67 16.28 -2.98
N GLY A 257 4.55 16.71 -2.06
CA GLY A 257 5.31 17.94 -2.20
C GLY A 257 6.23 17.93 -3.42
N ALA A 258 6.97 16.83 -3.60
CA ALA A 258 7.81 16.64 -4.79
C ALA A 258 6.99 16.62 -6.08
N ALA A 259 5.85 15.91 -6.10
CA ALA A 259 4.95 15.86 -7.24
C ALA A 259 4.33 17.22 -7.57
N SER A 260 3.98 18.03 -6.55
CA SER A 260 3.39 19.37 -6.74
C SER A 260 4.39 20.35 -7.37
N ILE A 261 5.66 20.29 -6.98
CA ILE A 261 6.73 21.11 -7.58
C ILE A 261 6.95 20.69 -9.04
N CYS A 262 6.99 19.38 -9.31
CA CYS A 262 7.08 18.86 -10.67
C CYS A 262 5.91 19.36 -11.54
N ALA A 263 4.67 19.28 -11.02
CA ALA A 263 3.48 19.78 -11.71
C ALA A 263 3.56 21.28 -12.05
N MET A 264 4.14 22.10 -11.17
CA MET A 264 4.37 23.53 -11.43
C MET A 264 5.39 23.76 -12.56
N HIS A 265 6.40 22.92 -12.71
CA HIS A 265 7.33 23.04 -13.84
C HIS A 265 6.68 22.60 -15.17
N LEU A 266 5.64 21.76 -15.13
CA LEU A 266 4.91 21.30 -16.31
C LEU A 266 3.79 22.26 -16.77
N SER A 267 3.35 23.20 -15.92
CA SER A 267 2.26 24.14 -16.21
C SER A 267 2.67 25.29 -17.11
#